data_AF-A0A0N4YU07-F1
#
_entry.id   AF-A0A0N4YU07-F1
#
_cell.length_a   1.000
_cell.length_b   1.000
_cell.length_c   1.000
_cell.angle_alpha   90.00
_cell.angle_beta   90.00
_cell.angle_gamma   90.00
#
_symmetry.space_group_name_H-M   'P 1'
#
loop_
_entity.id
_entity.type
_entity.pdbx_description
1 polymer ?
#
loop_
_entity_poly.entity_id
_entity_poly.type
_entity_poly.pdbx_seq_one_letter_code
_entity_poly.pdbx_strand_id
1 'polypeptide(L)' 'MRAGFPPVILPVESRAEYYATLHTANLGDLRPFVRYIAKHTDNTLKFYIGAVETCTRADCADNELGGEENERIQS' A
#
# COMPACT_ATOMS: atom_id res chain seq x y z
N MET A 1 -6.79 -4.20 15.03
CA MET A 1 -7.48 -4.62 13.80
C MET A 1 -8.27 -5.89 14.09
N ARG A 2 -9.58 -5.80 14.38
CA ARG A 2 -10.39 -6.98 14.78
C ARG A 2 -11.22 -7.57 13.63
N ALA A 3 -11.54 -6.76 12.63
CA ALA A 3 -12.37 -7.14 11.49
C ALA A 3 -11.56 -7.55 10.24
N GLY A 4 -10.26 -7.83 10.37
CA GLY A 4 -9.42 -8.28 9.25
C GLY A 4 -8.97 -7.18 8.26
N PHE A 5 -9.26 -5.91 8.52
CA PHE A 5 -8.77 -4.81 7.68
C PHE A 5 -7.30 -4.49 7.98
N PRO A 6 -6.51 -4.11 6.95
CA PRO A 6 -5.14 -3.60 7.15
C PRO A 6 -5.15 -2.29 7.96
N PRO A 7 -3.98 -1.87 8.50
CA PRO A 7 -3.84 -0.55 9.11
C PRO A 7 -4.14 0.54 8.08
N VAL A 8 -5.20 1.31 8.29
CA VAL A 8 -5.57 2.43 7.41
C VAL A 8 -4.75 3.67 7.79
N ILE A 9 -4.11 4.28 6.79
CA ILE A 9 -3.28 5.47 6.97
C ILE A 9 -4.05 6.70 6.51
N LEU A 10 -4.14 7.71 7.38
CA LEU A 10 -4.68 9.03 7.04
C LEU A 10 -3.51 9.99 6.77
N PRO A 11 -3.29 10.39 5.51
CA PRO A 11 -2.17 11.26 5.15
C PRO A 11 -2.29 12.64 5.80
N VAL A 12 -1.15 13.25 6.14
CA VAL A 12 -1.13 14.61 6.72
C VAL A 12 -1.57 15.64 5.69
N GLU A 13 -1.40 15.35 4.40
CA GLU A 13 -1.82 16.20 3.28
C GLU A 13 -3.34 16.38 3.26
N SER A 14 -4.12 15.37 3.71
CA SER A 14 -5.58 15.45 3.81
C SER A 14 -6.08 15.97 5.17
N ARG A 15 -5.19 16.56 5.99
CA ARG A 15 -5.53 17.11 7.32
C ARG A 15 -6.70 18.09 7.29
N ALA A 16 -6.80 18.93 6.26
CA ALA A 16 -7.93 19.87 6.12
C ALA A 16 -9.27 19.13 5.94
N GLU A 17 -9.32 18.11 5.07
CA GLU A 17 -10.50 17.28 4.82
C GLU A 17 -10.91 16.49 6.08
N TYR A 18 -9.93 15.97 6.82
CA TYR A 18 -10.14 15.29 8.09
C TYR A 18 -10.89 16.17 9.10
N TYR A 19 -10.40 17.40 9.36
CA TYR A 19 -11.07 18.29 10.32
C TYR A 19 -12.40 18.83 9.80
N ALA A 20 -12.54 19.06 8.50
CA ALA A 20 -13.81 19.49 7.91
C ALA A 20 -14.90 18.42 8.12
N THR A 21 -14.60 17.16 7.85
CA THR A 21 -15.55 16.06 8.04
C THR A 21 -15.84 15.78 9.52
N LEU A 22 -14.86 15.93 10.42
CA LEU A 22 -15.09 15.91 11.87
C LEU A 22 -15.98 17.06 12.35
N HIS A 23 -15.81 18.26 11.79
CA HIS A 23 -16.67 19.38 12.14
C HIS A 23 -18.13 19.10 11.79
N THR A 24 -18.39 18.58 10.59
CA THR A 24 -19.75 18.16 10.18
C THR A 24 -20.29 17.02 11.06
N ALA A 25 -19.43 16.08 11.45
CA ALA A 25 -19.76 15.02 12.40
C ALA A 25 -20.20 15.58 13.77
N ASN A 26 -19.51 16.59 14.27
CA ASN A 26 -19.86 17.26 15.54
C ASN A 26 -21.21 18.00 15.46
N LEU A 27 -21.64 18.40 14.26
CA LEU A 27 -22.97 18.98 14.01
C LEU A 27 -24.07 17.91 13.88
N GLY A 28 -23.71 16.62 13.96
CA GLY A 28 -24.64 15.50 14.00
C GLY A 28 -24.66 14.64 12.73
N ASP A 29 -23.99 15.03 11.64
CA ASP A 29 -23.91 14.21 10.42
C ASP A 29 -22.55 13.52 10.32
N LEU A 30 -22.49 12.24 10.73
CA LEU A 30 -21.29 11.40 10.66
C LEU A 30 -20.96 10.90 9.25
N ARG A 31 -21.91 10.97 8.31
CA ARG A 31 -21.77 10.31 6.99
C ARG A 31 -20.56 10.81 6.19
N PRO A 32 -20.22 12.12 6.17
CA PRO A 32 -19.02 12.61 5.51
C PRO A 32 -17.74 12.01 6.10
N PHE A 33 -17.66 11.90 7.44
CA PHE A 33 -16.50 11.32 8.11
C PHE A 33 -16.34 9.83 7.82
N VAL A 34 -17.43 9.06 7.86
CA VAL A 34 -17.39 7.63 7.49
C VAL A 34 -16.94 7.44 6.04
N ARG A 35 -17.44 8.25 5.10
CA ARG A 35 -17.01 8.23 3.70
C ARG A 35 -15.53 8.58 3.53
N TYR A 36 -15.03 9.55 4.30
CA TYR A 36 -13.62 9.90 4.33
C TYR A 36 -12.75 8.71 4.76
N ILE A 37 -13.10 8.03 5.85
CA ILE A 37 -12.38 6.82 6.29
C ILE A 37 -12.48 5.70 5.25
N ALA A 38 -13.64 5.49 4.63
CA ALA A 38 -13.82 4.48 3.59
C ALA A 38 -12.92 4.73 2.37
N LYS A 39 -12.80 5.98 1.92
CA LYS A 39 -11.88 6.40 0.84
C LYS A 39 -10.43 6.03 1.15
N HIS A 40 -9.95 6.33 2.36
CA HIS A 40 -8.59 5.98 2.75
C HIS A 40 -8.40 4.47 2.94
N THR A 41 -9.42 3.76 3.41
CA THR A 41 -9.41 2.30 3.52
C THR A 41 -9.29 1.64 2.14
N ASP A 42 -10.07 2.11 1.17
CA ASP A 42 -10.01 1.64 -0.23
C ASP A 42 -8.62 1.89 -0.85
N ASN A 43 -8.05 3.08 -0.64
CA ASN A 43 -6.69 3.38 -1.08
C ASN A 43 -5.64 2.46 -0.44
N THR A 44 -5.77 2.16 0.86
CA THR A 44 -4.88 1.22 1.55
C THR A 44 -5.00 -0.19 0.96
N LEU A 45 -6.22 -0.67 0.69
CA LEU A 45 -6.44 -1.97 0.07
C LEU A 45 -5.82 -2.04 -1.33
N LYS A 46 -6.07 -1.02 -2.17
CA LYS A 46 -5.47 -0.90 -3.50
C LYS A 46 -3.96 -0.92 -3.47
N PHE A 47 -3.36 -0.23 -2.50
CA PHE A 47 -1.90 -0.22 -2.32
C PHE A 47 -1.36 -1.63 -2.04
N TYR A 48 -1.95 -2.36 -1.08
CA TYR A 48 -1.49 -3.71 -0.75
C TYR A 48 -1.73 -4.71 -1.87
N ILE A 49 -2.90 -4.67 -2.52
CA ILE A 49 -3.22 -5.55 -3.65
C ILE A 49 -2.24 -5.27 -4.81
N GLY A 50 -2.04 -4.00 -5.17
CA GLY A 50 -1.11 -3.63 -6.23
C GLY A 50 0.34 -4.01 -5.92
N ALA A 51 0.77 -3.87 -4.66
CA ALA A 51 2.09 -4.32 -4.23
C ALA A 51 2.27 -5.83 -4.43
N VAL A 52 1.28 -6.63 -4.02
CA VAL A 52 1.30 -8.09 -4.24
C VAL A 52 1.36 -8.43 -5.72
N GLU A 53 0.52 -7.81 -6.57
CA GLU A 53 0.54 -8.03 -8.01
C GLU A 53 1.91 -7.71 -8.63
N THR A 54 2.56 -6.63 -8.20
CA THR A 54 3.91 -6.29 -8.68
C THR A 54 4.98 -7.27 -8.22
N CYS A 55 4.88 -7.80 -6.99
CA CYS A 55 5.79 -8.83 -6.50
C CYS A 55 5.62 -10.14 -7.26
N THR A 56 4.39 -10.57 -7.56
CA THR A 56 4.16 -11.80 -8.35
C THR A 56 4.71 -11.75 -9.77
N ARG A 57 4.89 -10.55 -10.33
CA ARG A 57 5.53 -10.36 -11.65
C ARG A 57 7.05 -10.36 -11.57
N ALA A 58 7.62 -10.06 -10.40
CA ALA A 58 9.08 -10.05 -10.18
C ALA A 58 9.65 -11.44 -9.85
N ASP A 59 8.81 -12.40 -9.48
CA ASP A 59 9.20 -13.80 -9.27
C ASP A 59 9.12 -14.61 -10.59
N CYS A 60 9.90 -14.20 -11.61
CA CYS A 60 10.35 -15.01 -12.75
C CYS A 60 11.45 -14.23 -13.51
N ALA A 61 12.50 -13.77 -12.82
CA ALA A 61 13.81 -13.58 -13.44
C ALA A 61 14.66 -14.76 -12.98
N ASP A 62 14.60 -15.84 -13.77
CA ASP A 62 15.41 -17.02 -13.57
C ASP A 62 16.90 -16.65 -13.44
N ASN A 63 17.57 -17.39 -12.55
CA ASN A 63 19.01 -17.50 -12.45
C ASN A 63 19.63 -17.72 -13.84
N GLU A 64 20.37 -16.73 -14.34
CA GLU A 64 21.45 -16.94 -15.29
C GLU A 64 22.76 -16.62 -14.57
N LEU A 65 23.19 -17.54 -13.69
CA LEU A 65 24.61 -17.67 -13.36
C LEU A 65 25.30 -18.22 -14.61
N GLY A 66 25.57 -17.33 -15.57
CA GLY A 66 26.43 -17.61 -16.71
C GLY A 66 27.82 -17.92 -16.20
N GLY A 67 28.18 -19.21 -16.24
CA GLY A 67 29.53 -19.66 -16.02
C GLY A 67 30.45 -19.09 -17.10
N GLU A 68 31.46 -18.35 -16.67
CA GLU A 68 32.72 -18.27 -17.38
C GLU A 68 33.73 -19.06 -16.55
N GLU A 69 33.72 -20.38 -16.77
CA GLU A 69 34.87 -21.23 -16.54
C GLU A 69 36.01 -20.66 -17.39
N ASN A 70 36.97 -20.00 -16.75
CA ASN A 70 38.27 -19.76 -17.35
C ASN A 70 39.33 -20.43 -16.48
N GLU A 71 39.31 -21.76 -16.49
CA GLU A 71 40.46 -22.56 -16.12
C GLU A 71 41.44 -22.50 -17.31
N ARG A 72 42.57 -21.79 -17.18
CA ARG A 72 43.86 -22.22 -17.76
C ARG A 72 45.06 -21.41 -17.24
N ILE A 73 45.89 -22.12 -16.47
CA ILE A 73 47.37 -22.19 -16.59
C ILE A 73 48.13 -20.98 -16.01
N GLN A 74 48.61 -21.10 -14.76
CA GLN A 74 50.00 -21.46 -14.40
C GLN A 74 51.07 -20.53 -14.99
N SER A 75 51.59 -19.61 -14.18
CA SER A 75 52.96 -19.64 -13.61
C SER A 75 53.29 -18.32 -12.92
#